data_AF-A0A8J5JWC2-F1
#
_entry.id   AF-A0A8J5JWC2-F1
#
_cell.length_a   1.000
_cell.length_b   1.000
_cell.length_c   1.000
_cell.angle_alpha   90.00
_cell.angle_beta   90.00
_cell.angle_gamma   90.00
#
_symmetry.space_group_name_H-M   'P 1'
#
loop_
_entity.id
_entity.type
_entity.pdbx_description
1 polymer ?
#
loop_
_entity_poly.entity_id
_entity_poly.type
_entity_poly.pdbx_seq_one_letter_code
_entity_poly.pdbx_strand_id
1 'polypeptide(L)'
;MQKLYKSVDDIDFFVAGITERPVSGGLLGWTFLCVVGDQFARLKKGDRFFYDLGGQPGSFKEPQLQQIRESSWARVLCDNSNMQAVQPLAFRQTNSRFNEPVPCQSPSIPRPDWSFWRGESAGK
;
A
#
# COMPACT_ATOMS: atom_id res chain seq x y z
N MET A 1 11.98 -12.26 28.06
CA MET A 1 11.56 -10.98 28.66
C MET A 1 11.98 -10.88 30.11
N GLN A 2 11.38 -11.64 31.05
CA GLN A 2 11.64 -11.52 32.50
C GLN A 2 13.09 -11.76 32.96
N LYS A 3 13.95 -12.39 32.15
CA LYS A 3 15.38 -12.57 32.45
C LYS A 3 16.25 -11.34 32.15
N LEU A 4 15.75 -10.41 31.32
CA LEU A 4 16.50 -9.26 30.83
C LEU A 4 15.99 -7.94 31.44
N TYR A 5 14.69 -7.83 31.67
CA TYR A 5 14.04 -6.64 32.24
C TYR A 5 13.50 -6.94 33.63
N LYS A 6 13.68 -6.00 34.57
CA LYS A 6 13.22 -6.12 35.97
C LYS A 6 11.72 -5.81 36.08
N SER A 7 11.26 -4.78 35.37
CA SER A 7 9.84 -4.44 35.21
C SER A 7 9.40 -4.57 33.75
N VAL A 8 8.08 -4.68 33.54
CA VAL A 8 7.49 -4.53 32.20
C VAL A 8 7.64 -3.12 31.65
N ASP A 9 7.71 -2.13 32.54
CA ASP A 9 7.89 -0.71 32.17
C ASP A 9 9.30 -0.40 31.66
N ASP A 10 10.26 -1.28 31.92
CA ASP A 10 11.64 -1.15 31.45
C ASP A 10 11.82 -1.71 30.02
N ILE A 11 10.80 -2.40 29.49
CA ILE A 11 10.89 -3.08 28.18
C ILE A 11 10.85 -2.04 27.07
N ASP A 12 11.86 -2.05 26.21
CA ASP A 12 11.91 -1.20 25.03
C ASP A 12 10.68 -1.41 24.14
N PHE A 13 10.01 -0.31 23.75
CA PHE A 13 8.78 -0.34 22.96
C PHE A 13 8.89 -1.21 21.71
N PHE A 14 10.02 -1.13 20.99
CA PHE A 14 10.22 -1.92 19.79
C PHE A 14 10.27 -3.42 20.10
N VAL A 15 11.02 -3.82 21.12
CA VAL A 15 11.14 -5.21 21.56
C VAL A 15 9.79 -5.74 22.04
N ALA A 16 9.06 -4.97 22.84
CA ALA A 16 7.71 -5.33 23.27
C ALA A 16 6.80 -5.59 22.05
N GLY A 17 6.69 -4.62 21.15
CA GLY A 17 5.71 -4.69 20.06
C GLY A 17 5.98 -5.77 19.01
N ILE A 18 7.23 -6.08 18.66
CA ILE A 18 7.52 -7.20 17.74
C ILE A 18 7.30 -8.58 18.37
N THR A 19 7.29 -8.66 19.70
CA THR A 19 7.09 -9.93 20.43
C THR A 19 5.63 -10.25 20.70
N GLU A 20 4.73 -9.30 20.48
CA GLU A 20 3.29 -9.56 20.58
C GLU A 20 2.83 -10.56 19.52
N ARG A 21 1.82 -11.36 19.87
CA ARG A 21 1.18 -12.25 18.90
C ARG A 21 0.42 -11.41 17.86
N PRO A 22 0.59 -11.69 16.56
CA PRO A 22 -0.19 -10.99 15.53
C PRO A 22 -1.70 -11.17 15.72
N VAL A 23 -2.46 -10.13 15.38
CA VAL A 23 -3.93 -10.22 15.31
C VAL A 23 -4.36 -11.14 14.17
N SER A 24 -5.59 -11.67 14.23
CA SER A 24 -6.13 -12.52 13.17
C SER A 24 -6.11 -11.80 11.82
N GLY A 25 -5.45 -12.41 10.82
CA GLY A 25 -5.32 -11.85 9.47
C GLY A 25 -4.33 -10.69 9.32
N GLY A 26 -3.63 -10.29 10.39
CA GLY A 26 -2.63 -9.22 10.39
C GLY A 26 -1.20 -9.72 10.65
N LEU A 27 -0.23 -8.82 10.48
CA LEU A 27 1.19 -9.09 10.77
C LEU A 27 1.65 -8.50 12.11
N LEU A 28 0.88 -7.58 12.68
CA LEU A 28 1.24 -6.84 13.89
C LEU A 28 0.41 -7.31 15.08
N GLY A 29 1.01 -7.25 16.28
CA GLY A 29 0.27 -7.31 17.54
C GLY A 29 -0.56 -6.06 17.80
N TRP A 30 -1.36 -6.06 18.86
CA TRP A 30 -2.32 -4.99 19.17
C TRP A 30 -1.67 -3.62 19.38
N THR A 31 -0.53 -3.56 20.06
CA THR A 31 0.16 -2.30 20.35
C THR A 31 0.67 -1.65 19.06
N PHE A 32 1.38 -2.42 18.24
CA PHE A 32 1.88 -1.94 16.95
C PHE A 32 0.74 -1.68 15.96
N LEU A 33 -0.32 -2.48 15.96
CA LEU A 33 -1.51 -2.22 15.14
C LEU A 33 -2.12 -0.85 15.47
N CYS A 34 -2.24 -0.51 16.76
CA CYS A 34 -2.74 0.78 17.21
C CYS A 34 -1.83 1.94 16.75
N VAL A 35 -0.53 1.87 17.07
CA VAL A 35 0.42 2.96 16.77
C VAL A 35 0.60 3.15 15.26
N VAL A 36 0.77 2.07 14.50
CA VAL A 36 0.92 2.13 13.04
C VAL A 36 -0.38 2.62 12.40
N GLY A 37 -1.53 2.12 12.84
CA GLY A 37 -2.85 2.52 12.34
C GLY A 37 -3.14 4.01 12.57
N ASP A 38 -2.90 4.51 13.78
CA ASP A 38 -3.08 5.94 14.10
C ASP A 38 -2.17 6.81 13.24
N GLN A 39 -0.90 6.41 13.05
CA GLN A 39 0.02 7.17 12.21
C GLN A 39 -0.37 7.18 10.73
N PHE A 40 -0.78 6.05 10.14
CA PHE A 40 -1.31 6.05 8.77
C PHE A 40 -2.57 6.90 8.63
N ALA A 41 -3.46 6.91 9.63
CA ALA A 41 -4.66 7.73 9.61
C ALA A 41 -4.32 9.23 9.65
N ARG A 42 -3.36 9.64 10.49
CA ARG A 42 -2.89 11.03 10.55
C ARG A 42 -2.18 11.46 9.27
N LEU A 43 -1.33 10.61 8.70
CA LEU A 43 -0.67 10.88 7.43
C LEU A 43 -1.69 11.09 6.31
N LYS A 44 -2.70 10.22 6.19
CA LYS A 44 -3.77 10.40 5.21
C LYS A 44 -4.59 11.68 5.43
N LYS A 45 -5.07 11.90 6.67
CA LYS A 45 -5.97 13.03 6.97
C LYS A 45 -5.27 14.39 7.01
N GLY A 46 -3.99 14.40 7.35
CA GLY A 46 -3.18 15.61 7.46
C GLY A 46 -2.54 16.06 6.15
N ASP A 47 -2.55 15.22 5.12
CA ASP A 47 -2.00 15.55 3.81
C ASP A 47 -3.04 16.23 2.93
N ARG A 48 -2.84 17.53 2.69
CA ARG A 48 -3.68 18.35 1.80
C ARG A 48 -3.70 17.83 0.36
N PHE A 49 -2.66 17.13 -0.06
CA PHE A 49 -2.51 16.59 -1.41
C PHE A 49 -2.75 15.07 -1.48
N PHE A 50 -3.36 14.49 -0.45
CA PHE A 50 -3.67 13.07 -0.47
C PHE A 50 -4.53 12.75 -1.71
N TYR A 51 -4.14 11.73 -2.46
CA TYR A 51 -4.55 11.56 -3.87
C TYR A 51 -6.07 11.42 -4.09
N ASP A 52 -6.84 10.94 -3.10
CA ASP A 52 -8.29 10.75 -3.22
C ASP A 52 -9.11 11.95 -2.69
N LEU A 53 -8.46 13.05 -2.28
CA LEU A 53 -9.13 14.28 -1.87
C LEU A 53 -9.59 15.07 -3.09
N GLY A 54 -10.90 15.30 -3.18
CA GLY A 54 -11.53 16.13 -4.21
C GLY A 54 -11.75 17.59 -3.78
N GLY A 55 -12.02 18.45 -4.76
CA GLY A 55 -12.49 19.82 -4.51
C GLY A 55 -11.42 20.82 -4.06
N GLN A 56 -10.13 20.48 -4.13
CA GLN A 56 -9.03 21.36 -3.77
C GLN A 56 -8.13 21.67 -4.98
N PRO A 57 -7.37 22.77 -4.95
CA PRO A 57 -6.32 23.01 -5.94
C PRO A 57 -5.31 21.85 -5.96
N GLY A 58 -5.15 21.22 -7.13
CA GLY A 58 -4.28 20.07 -7.31
C GLY A 58 -4.94 18.71 -7.10
N SER A 59 -6.23 18.66 -6.71
CA SER A 59 -7.00 17.41 -6.71
C SER A 59 -7.07 16.80 -8.12
N PHE A 60 -6.94 15.48 -8.20
CA PHE A 60 -7.22 14.76 -9.44
C PHE A 60 -8.69 14.90 -9.83
N LYS A 61 -8.96 14.92 -11.13
CA LYS A 61 -10.31 14.81 -11.69
C LYS A 61 -10.81 13.37 -11.51
N GLU A 62 -12.13 13.17 -11.45
CA GLU A 62 -12.67 11.81 -11.25
C GLU A 62 -12.18 10.79 -12.29
N PRO A 63 -12.08 11.10 -13.60
CA PRO A 63 -11.53 10.15 -14.57
C PRO A 63 -10.07 9.79 -14.30
N GLN A 64 -9.25 10.75 -13.84
CA GLN A 64 -7.86 10.50 -13.46
C GLN A 64 -7.78 9.61 -12.22
N LEU A 65 -8.62 9.88 -11.20
CA LEU A 65 -8.67 9.10 -9.98
C LEU A 65 -9.08 7.64 -10.26
N GLN A 66 -9.98 7.41 -11.22
CA GLN A 66 -10.32 6.08 -11.67
C GLN A 66 -9.10 5.33 -12.24
N GLN A 67 -8.29 5.99 -13.08
CA GLN A 67 -7.06 5.40 -13.62
C GLN A 67 -6.01 5.12 -12.53
N ILE A 68 -5.88 6.00 -11.53
CA ILE A 68 -4.98 5.75 -10.38
C ILE A 68 -5.41 4.48 -9.63
N ARG A 69 -6.72 4.30 -9.40
CA ARG A 69 -7.27 3.13 -8.68
C ARG A 69 -7.04 1.80 -9.41
N GLU A 70 -6.79 1.81 -10.71
CA GLU A 70 -6.42 0.62 -11.50
C GLU A 70 -4.94 0.23 -11.30
N SER A 71 -4.11 1.12 -10.74
CA SER A 71 -2.69 0.84 -10.49
C SER A 71 -2.50 -0.31 -9.50
N SER A 72 -1.51 -1.15 -9.76
CA SER A 72 -1.13 -2.27 -8.88
C SER A 72 0.38 -2.44 -8.83
N TRP A 73 0.89 -3.05 -7.75
CA TRP A 73 2.32 -3.40 -7.69
C TRP A 73 2.73 -4.38 -8.79
N ALA A 74 1.84 -5.27 -9.23
CA ALA A 74 2.08 -6.13 -10.39
C ALA A 74 2.31 -5.31 -11.67
N ARG A 75 1.51 -4.24 -11.88
CA ARG A 75 1.69 -3.32 -13.01
C ARG A 75 3.04 -2.58 -12.93
N VAL A 76 3.39 -2.07 -11.74
CA VAL A 76 4.69 -1.40 -11.51
C VAL A 76 5.84 -2.33 -11.86
N LEU A 77 5.81 -3.59 -11.41
CA LEU A 77 6.83 -4.58 -11.73
C LEU A 77 6.91 -4.87 -13.23
N CYS A 78 5.75 -5.09 -13.88
CA CYS A 78 5.71 -5.38 -15.31
C CYS A 78 6.20 -4.22 -16.20
N ASP A 79 5.96 -2.96 -15.81
CA ASP A 79 6.38 -1.80 -16.62
C ASP A 79 7.86 -1.40 -16.39
N ASN A 80 8.47 -1.83 -15.27
CA ASN A 80 9.81 -1.40 -14.86
C ASN A 80 10.82 -2.54 -14.72
N SER A 81 10.51 -3.73 -15.26
CA SER A 81 11.41 -4.88 -15.24
C SER A 81 11.30 -5.69 -16.53
N ASN A 82 12.17 -6.69 -16.67
CA ASN A 82 12.11 -7.64 -17.81
C ASN A 82 11.17 -8.84 -17.55
N MET A 83 10.37 -8.80 -16.48
CA MET A 83 9.41 -9.86 -16.16
C MET A 83 8.31 -9.91 -17.23
N GLN A 84 8.05 -11.12 -17.74
CA GLN A 84 6.98 -11.35 -18.72
C GLN A 84 5.66 -11.75 -18.04
N ALA A 85 5.72 -12.28 -16.82
CA ALA A 85 4.57 -12.69 -16.04
C ALA A 85 4.80 -12.41 -14.55
N VAL A 86 3.75 -11.97 -13.87
CA VAL A 86 3.74 -11.63 -12.44
C VAL A 86 2.38 -12.02 -11.86
N GLN A 87 2.31 -12.34 -10.58
CA GLN A 87 1.04 -12.55 -9.88
C GLN A 87 0.26 -11.23 -9.72
N PRO A 88 -1.07 -11.19 -9.96
CA PRO A 88 -1.85 -9.95 -9.86
C PRO A 88 -1.79 -9.27 -8.48
N LEU A 89 -1.85 -10.06 -7.40
CA LEU A 89 -1.74 -9.57 -6.02
C LEU A 89 -0.30 -9.77 -5.53
N ALA A 90 0.58 -8.82 -5.84
CA ALA A 90 2.04 -8.92 -5.58
C ALA A 90 2.41 -9.21 -4.11
N PHE A 91 1.60 -8.78 -3.14
CA PHE A 91 1.84 -9.01 -1.71
C PHE A 91 1.24 -10.32 -1.17
N ARG A 92 0.52 -11.07 -2.00
CA ARG A 92 0.02 -12.41 -1.64
C ARG A 92 0.94 -13.47 -2.23
N GLN A 93 1.06 -14.58 -1.51
CA GLN A 93 1.77 -15.75 -2.03
C GLN A 93 1.09 -16.26 -3.31
N THR A 94 1.90 -16.88 -4.17
CA THR A 94 1.45 -17.44 -5.45
C THR A 94 0.73 -18.77 -5.31
N ASN A 95 0.81 -19.43 -4.14
CA ASN A 95 0.22 -20.75 -3.86
C ASN A 95 -1.31 -20.81 -3.82
N SER A 96 -2.00 -19.72 -4.16
CA SER A 96 -3.44 -19.68 -4.35
C SER A 96 -3.73 -19.81 -5.84
N ARG A 97 -4.64 -20.71 -6.22
CA ARG A 97 -5.13 -20.82 -7.62
C ARG A 97 -5.62 -19.48 -8.19
N PHE A 98 -5.98 -18.53 -7.32
CA PHE A 98 -6.49 -17.21 -7.70
C PHE A 98 -5.39 -16.13 -7.84
N ASN A 99 -4.12 -16.47 -7.63
CA ASN A 99 -2.99 -15.53 -7.66
C ASN A 99 -1.74 -16.13 -8.30
N GLU A 100 -1.92 -17.02 -9.28
CA GLU A 100 -0.80 -17.53 -10.06
C GLU A 100 -0.24 -16.43 -10.99
N PRO A 101 1.05 -16.50 -11.38
CA PRO A 101 1.62 -15.58 -12.35
C PRO A 101 0.86 -15.60 -13.67
N VAL A 102 0.50 -14.41 -14.16
CA VAL A 102 -0.13 -14.22 -15.47
C VAL A 102 0.75 -13.31 -16.34
N PRO A 103 0.66 -13.41 -17.68
CA PRO A 103 1.38 -12.48 -18.56
C PRO A 103 1.11 -11.03 -18.19
N CYS A 104 2.10 -10.17 -18.34
CA CYS A 104 1.99 -8.74 -18.01
C CYS A 104 0.94 -7.98 -18.84
N GLN A 105 0.46 -8.56 -19.94
CA GLN A 105 -0.63 -8.04 -20.77
C GLN A 105 -2.02 -8.57 -20.36
N SER A 106 -2.09 -9.40 -19.31
CA SER A 106 -3.33 -9.95 -18.79
C SER A 106 -4.27 -8.84 -18.29
N PRO A 107 -5.60 -8.96 -18.52
CA PRO A 107 -6.58 -8.01 -17.98
C PRO A 107 -6.60 -7.98 -16.44
N SER A 108 -6.04 -9.01 -15.78
CA SER A 108 -5.87 -9.02 -14.32
C SER A 108 -4.77 -8.08 -13.82
N ILE A 109 -3.97 -7.50 -14.72
CA ILE A 109 -2.93 -6.49 -14.43
C ILE A 109 -3.20 -5.27 -15.34
N PRO A 110 -4.29 -4.53 -15.09
CA PRO A 110 -4.69 -3.41 -15.95
C PRO A 110 -3.59 -2.34 -15.98
N ARG A 111 -3.50 -1.64 -17.12
CA ARG A 111 -2.60 -0.50 -17.30
C ARG A 111 -3.44 0.78 -17.21
N PRO A 112 -3.13 1.71 -16.29
CA PRO A 112 -3.78 3.01 -16.25
C PRO A 112 -3.65 3.72 -17.60
N ASP A 113 -4.75 4.30 -18.08
CA ASP A 113 -4.75 5.18 -19.24
C ASP A 113 -4.24 6.57 -18.86
N TRP A 114 -3.00 6.86 -19.24
CA TRP A 114 -2.38 8.16 -18.98
C TRP A 114 -2.92 9.28 -19.90
N SER A 115 -3.78 8.97 -20.88
CA SER A 115 -4.37 9.96 -21.77
C SER A 115 -5.22 11.01 -21.04
N PHE A 116 -5.75 10.67 -19.85
CA PHE A 116 -6.52 11.56 -18.98
C PHE A 116 -5.72 12.72 -18.39
N TRP A 117 -4.39 12.72 -18.53
CA TRP A 117 -3.51 13.84 -18.16
C TRP A 117 -3.07 14.69 -19.35
N ARG A 118 -3.53 14.39 -20.57
CA ARG A 118 -3.15 15.14 -21.76
C ARG A 118 -3.60 16.60 -21.64
N GLY A 119 -2.68 17.52 -21.90
CA GLY A 119 -2.96 18.96 -21.90
C GLY A 119 -2.97 19.58 -20.51
N GLU A 120 -2.66 18.83 -19.45
CA GLU A 120 -2.36 19.44 -18.17
C GLU A 120 -1.01 20.15 -18.25
N SER A 121 -1.02 21.44 -17.93
CA SER A 121 0.20 22.21 -17.72
C SER A 121 0.60 22.02 -16.26
N ALA A 122 1.89 21.72 -16.02
CA ALA A 122 2.44 21.91 -14.69
C ALA A 122 2.17 23.37 -14.32
N GLY A 123 1.32 23.58 -13.31
CA GLY A 123 0.96 24.92 -12.87
C GLY A 123 2.23 25.74 -12.65
N LYS A 124 2.28 26.93 -13.27
CA LYS A 124 3.24 27.96 -12.86
C LYS A 124 2.92 28.42 -11.45
#